data_AF-A0A3S4HB86-F1
#
_entry.id   AF-A0A3S4HB86-F1
#
_cell.length_a   1.000
_cell.length_b   1.000
_cell.length_c   1.000
_cell.angle_alpha   90.00
_cell.angle_beta   90.00
_cell.angle_gamma   90.00
#
_symmetry.space_group_name_H-M   'P 1'
#
loop_
_entity.id
_entity.type
_entity.pdbx_description
1 polymer ?
#
loop_
_entity_poly.entity_id
_entity_poly.type
_entity_poly.pdbx_seq_one_letter_code
_entity_poly.pdbx_strand_id
1 'polypeptide(L)' 'MRIFIDDGSTNIKMLWEQDGETFTHISPNSFKRGWSATFGSGKPFNYTVG' A
#
# COMPACT_ATOMS: atom_id res chain seq x y z
N MET A 1 5.85 16.29 2.09
CA MET A 1 5.21 15.28 1.23
C MET A 1 3.93 14.82 1.90
N ARG A 2 2.77 14.97 1.25
CA ARG A 2 1.49 14.44 1.72
C ARG A 2 1.15 13.22 0.86
N ILE A 3 0.85 12.10 1.50
CA ILE A 3 0.41 10.87 0.83
C ILE A 3 -1.03 10.63 1.27
N PHE A 4 -1.93 10.51 0.31
CA PHE A 4 -3.32 10.15 0.51
C PHE A 4 -3.44 8.65 0.31
N ILE A 5 -4.05 7.96 1.29
CA ILE A 5 -4.15 6.49 1.31
C ILE A 5 -5.62 6.11 1.50
N ASP A 6 -6.15 5.34 0.55
CA ASP A 6 -7.43 4.64 0.63
C ASP A 6 -7.15 3.15 0.87
N ASP A 7 -7.37 2.68 2.10
CA ASP A 7 -7.14 1.29 2.51
C ASP A 7 -8.42 0.46 2.32
N GLY A 8 -8.66 0.09 1.06
CA GLY A 8 -9.76 -0.80 0.71
C GLY A 8 -9.44 -2.27 1.04
N SER A 9 -10.48 -3.06 1.28
CA SER A 9 -10.37 -4.50 1.57
C SER A 9 -9.73 -5.33 0.44
N THR A 10 -9.75 -4.81 -0.80
CA THR A 10 -9.14 -5.49 -1.96
C THR A 10 -7.84 -4.85 -2.40
N ASN A 11 -7.70 -3.52 -2.26
CA ASN A 11 -6.52 -2.78 -2.71
C ASN A 11 -6.28 -1.58 -1.81
N ILE A 12 -5.01 -1.29 -1.57
CA ILE A 12 -4.54 0.00 -1.06
C ILE A 12 -4.30 0.90 -2.26
N LYS A 13 -4.89 2.09 -2.26
CA LYS A 13 -4.62 3.11 -3.30
C LYS A 13 -3.88 4.27 -2.67
N MET A 14 -2.85 4.73 -3.36
CA MET A 14 -2.01 5.83 -2.94
C MET A 14 -2.03 6.93 -3.98
N LEU A 15 -2.05 8.18 -3.51
CA LEU A 15 -1.83 9.37 -4.30
C LEU A 15 -0.87 10.30 -3.55
N TRP A 16 0.13 10.83 -4.25
CA TRP A 16 0.99 11.87 -3.70
C TRP A 16 1.43 12.84 -4.78
N GLU A 17 1.86 14.02 -4.36
CA GLU A 17 2.47 15.01 -5.25
C GLU A 17 3.96 15.12 -4.94
N GLN A 18 4.76 15.15 -6.00
CA GLN A 18 6.19 15.32 -5.93
C GLN A 18 6.65 16.09 -7.18
N ASP A 19 7.45 17.14 -6.99
CA ASP A 19 8.05 17.93 -8.08
C ASP A 19 7.04 18.50 -9.10
N GLY A 20 5.82 18.80 -8.63
CA GLY A 20 4.72 19.31 -9.47
C GLY A 20 3.96 18.23 -10.25
N GLU A 21 4.33 16.96 -10.07
CA GLU A 21 3.68 15.81 -10.69
C GLU A 21 2.82 15.04 -9.67
N THR A 22 1.67 14.53 -10.13
CA THR A 22 0.81 13.64 -9.35
C THR A 22 1.16 12.20 -9.64
N PHE A 23 1.49 11.46 -8.59
CA PHE A 23 1.78 10.04 -8.66
C PHE A 23 0.64 9.24 -8.04
N THR A 24 0.37 8.07 -8.62
CA THR A 24 -0.60 7.12 -8.09
C THR A 24 0.01 5.72 -8.04
N HIS A 25 -0.42 4.93 -7.05
CA HIS A 25 -0.04 3.52 -6.97
C HIS A 25 -1.19 2.71 -6.38
N ILE A 26 -1.48 1.56 -7.00
CA ILE A 26 -2.46 0.61 -6.50
C ILE A 26 -1.70 -0.64 -6.10
N SER A 27 -1.72 -0.95 -4.80
CA SER A 27 -1.19 -2.19 -4.27
C SER A 27 -2.36 -3.13 -3.98
N PRO A 28 -2.40 -4.31 -4.61
CA PRO A 28 -3.33 -5.37 -4.20
C PRO A 28 -3.17 -5.64 -2.70
N ASN A 29 -4.26 -5.49 -1.97
CA ASN A 29 -4.23 -5.74 -0.54
C ASN A 29 -4.18 -7.25 -0.37
N SER A 30 -3.10 -7.72 0.23
CA SER A 30 -2.80 -9.13 0.30
C SER A 30 -3.51 -9.76 1.50
N PHE A 31 -4.84 -9.61 1.62
CA PHE A 31 -5.66 -10.45 2.50
C PHE A 31 -5.80 -11.87 1.92
N LYS A 32 -4.71 -12.41 1.38
CA LYS A 32 -4.58 -13.82 1.06
C LYS A 32 -4.53 -14.57 2.38
N ARG A 33 -5.31 -15.63 2.52
CA ARG A 33 -5.36 -16.44 3.75
C ARG A 33 -3.93 -16.81 4.19
N GLY A 34 -3.48 -16.27 5.33
CA GLY A 34 -2.14 -16.49 5.90
C GLY A 34 -1.18 -15.30 5.86
N TRP A 35 -1.54 -14.17 5.25
CA TRP A 35 -0.72 -12.95 5.24
C TRP A 35 -1.17 -12.00 6.36
N SER A 36 -0.23 -11.61 7.21
CA SER A 36 -0.44 -10.74 8.38
C SER A 36 0.25 -9.40 8.14
N ALA A 37 -0.48 -8.30 8.30
CA ALA A 37 0.11 -6.98 8.47
C ALA A 37 0.35 -6.77 9.97
N THR A 38 1.61 -6.74 10.42
CA THR A 38 1.91 -6.39 11.81
C THR A 38 1.83 -4.89 11.98
N PHE A 39 0.93 -4.44 12.85
CA PHE A 39 0.90 -3.08 13.36
C PHE A 39 1.87 -2.97 14.54
N GLY A 40 3.00 -2.27 14.38
CA GLY A 40 4.04 -2.16 15.43
C GLY A 40 5.47 -2.03 14.87
N SER A 41 6.48 -2.08 15.74
CA SER A 41 7.88 -1.74 15.44
C SER A 41 8.71 -2.80 14.67
N GLY A 42 8.05 -3.75 13.99
CA GLY A 42 8.71 -4.80 13.19
C GLY A 42 8.03 -5.02 11.84
N LYS A 43 8.84 -5.29 10.80
CA LYS A 43 8.44 -5.32 9.37
C LYS A 43 7.72 -6.60 8.95
N PRO A 44 6.57 -6.53 8.27
CA PRO A 44 6.23 -7.46 7.21
C PRO A 44 6.18 -6.73 5.86
N PHE A 45 6.97 -7.23 4.92
CA PHE A 45 6.89 -6.90 3.50
C PHE A 45 6.36 -8.11 2.76
N ASN A 46 5.45 -7.86 1.84
CA ASN A 46 4.69 -8.92 1.22
C ASN A 46 4.44 -8.53 -0.25
N TYR A 47 5.10 -9.25 -1.17
CA TYR A 47 5.06 -9.03 -2.62
C TYR A 47 4.85 -10.36 -3.35
N THR A 48 4.17 -10.35 -4.49
CA THR A 48 4.65 -11.10 -5.67
C THR A 48 4.14 -10.39 -6.92
N VAL A 49 5.07 -9.74 -7.63
CA VAL A 49 4.85 -9.24 -8.99
C VAL A 49 5.13 -10.41 -9.93
N GLY A 50 4.11 -10.83 -10.67
CA GLY A 50 4.24 -11.65 -11.87
C GLY A 50 3.90 -10.79 -13.07
#